data_AF-A0A9P9IMQ6-F1
#
_entry.id   AF-A0A9P9IMQ6-F1
#
_cell.length_a   1.000
_cell.length_b   1.000
_cell.length_c   1.000
_cell.angle_alpha   90.00
_cell.angle_beta   90.00
_cell.angle_gamma   90.00
#
_symmetry.space_group_name_H-M   'P 1'
#
loop_
_entity.id
_entity.type
_entity.pdbx_description
1 polymer ?
#
loop_
_entity_poly.entity_id
_entity_poly.type
_entity_poly.pdbx_seq_one_letter_code
_entity_poly.pdbx_strand_id
1 'polypeptide(L)'
;MDDPSWAWPAWKFDMKRGDLFTKLHDQYNTYPSPIQDPDAFHHDIFEISHEANSATEFHHLANNRRQQRLHELNDALESASLEIIANPSLISSPQWQHAVQLFRTNSFDSLVRYFASYLPTDHLWHPLCHASTPVTSSTELMPHLPDKEYERTRTYDPSANSIRPTNGARTGTKRKRS
;
A
#
# COMPACT_ATOMS: atom_id res chain seq x y z
N MET A 1 14.57 15.09 25.22
CA MET A 1 13.65 14.49 24.23
C MET A 1 13.90 12.98 24.29
N ASP A 2 13.58 12.38 25.44
CA ASP A 2 14.00 11.00 25.78
C ASP A 2 12.92 10.34 26.64
N ASP A 3 11.71 10.28 26.13
CA ASP A 3 10.67 9.42 26.72
C ASP A 3 11.12 7.95 26.56
N PRO A 4 11.22 7.17 27.66
CA PRO A 4 11.55 5.74 27.60
C PRO A 4 10.60 4.91 26.75
N SER A 5 9.34 5.35 26.55
CA SER A 5 8.35 4.61 25.76
C SER A 5 8.74 4.44 24.28
N TRP A 6 9.52 5.38 23.73
CA TRP A 6 10.03 5.36 22.35
C TRP A 6 11.46 4.77 22.26
N ALA A 7 11.88 3.98 23.25
CA ALA A 7 13.16 3.28 23.22
C ALA A 7 13.13 2.09 22.25
N TRP A 8 13.98 2.16 21.22
CA TRP A 8 14.22 1.05 20.30
C TRP A 8 15.73 0.75 20.21
N PRO A 9 16.14 -0.49 19.85
CA PRO A 9 17.53 -0.94 19.95
C PRO A 9 18.41 -0.46 18.77
N ALA A 10 18.39 0.84 18.48
CA ALA A 10 19.08 1.48 17.35
C ALA A 10 20.58 1.13 17.27
N TRP A 11 21.23 0.97 18.44
CA TRP A 11 22.63 0.59 18.59
C TRP A 11 22.98 -0.78 17.96
N LYS A 12 22.00 -1.68 17.76
CA LYS A 12 22.22 -2.96 17.07
C LYS A 12 22.44 -2.82 15.57
N PHE A 13 22.11 -1.65 15.01
CA PHE A 13 22.08 -1.39 13.56
C PHE A 13 22.96 -0.20 13.18
N ASP A 14 23.87 0.23 14.07
CA ASP A 14 24.70 1.44 13.92
C ASP A 14 23.87 2.73 13.68
N MET A 15 22.68 2.79 14.30
CA MET A 15 21.74 3.91 14.19
C MET A 15 21.57 4.67 15.50
N LYS A 16 21.21 5.95 15.39
CA LYS A 16 20.81 6.80 16.52
C LYS A 16 19.32 6.61 16.80
N ARG A 17 18.89 6.79 18.07
CA ARG A 17 17.45 6.71 18.43
C ARG A 17 16.57 7.64 17.57
N GLY A 18 17.05 8.84 17.26
CA GLY A 18 16.36 9.81 16.41
C GLY A 18 16.30 9.46 14.91
N ASP A 19 17.06 8.46 14.45
CA ASP A 19 16.97 7.99 13.05
C ASP A 19 15.59 7.36 12.75
N LEU A 20 14.84 6.93 13.79
CA LEU A 20 13.46 6.45 13.68
C LEU A 20 12.51 7.49 13.09
N PHE A 21 12.63 8.74 13.54
CA PHE A 21 11.74 9.85 13.15
C PHE A 21 12.27 10.67 11.95
N THR A 22 13.40 10.25 11.38
CA THR A 22 14.03 10.89 10.22
C THR A 22 14.32 9.85 9.16
N LYS A 23 15.53 9.27 9.10
CA LYS A 23 15.94 8.31 8.06
C LYS A 23 14.95 7.17 7.85
N LEU A 24 14.54 6.47 8.92
CA LEU A 24 13.62 5.34 8.83
C LEU A 24 12.20 5.80 8.52
N HIS A 25 11.79 6.96 9.03
CA HIS A 25 10.50 7.56 8.70
C HIS A 25 10.43 7.90 7.20
N ASP A 26 11.39 8.65 6.71
CA ASP A 26 11.46 9.11 5.32
C ASP A 26 11.55 7.92 4.34
N GLN A 27 12.31 6.88 4.69
CA GLN A 27 12.54 5.72 3.84
C GLN A 27 11.43 4.67 3.87
N TYR A 28 10.76 4.47 5.02
CA TYR A 28 9.84 3.34 5.22
C TYR A 28 8.44 3.73 5.73
N ASN A 29 8.22 4.98 6.14
CA ASN A 29 6.96 5.49 6.68
C ASN A 29 6.45 6.74 5.93
N THR A 30 6.88 6.95 4.68
CA THR A 30 6.29 7.95 3.79
C THR A 30 5.47 7.28 2.69
N TYR A 31 4.40 7.95 2.27
CA TYR A 31 3.54 7.51 1.18
C TYR A 31 3.45 8.63 0.13
N PRO A 32 3.92 8.42 -1.11
CA PRO A 32 3.77 9.39 -2.18
C PRO A 32 2.33 9.38 -2.73
N SER A 33 1.69 10.54 -2.75
CA SER A 33 0.38 10.77 -3.39
C SER A 33 0.51 11.85 -4.47
N PRO A 34 -0.27 11.79 -5.57
CA PRO A 34 -0.52 12.95 -6.41
C PRO A 34 -1.02 14.14 -5.57
N ILE A 35 -0.58 15.35 -5.92
CA ILE A 35 -0.98 16.60 -5.26
C ILE A 35 -2.36 17.05 -5.76
N GLN A 36 -2.65 16.75 -7.03
CA GLN A 36 -3.87 17.14 -7.74
C GLN A 36 -4.48 15.90 -8.38
N ASP A 37 -5.78 15.98 -8.69
CA ASP A 37 -6.40 15.10 -9.66
C ASP A 37 -5.82 15.33 -11.08
N PRO A 38 -5.98 14.36 -12.01
CA PRO A 38 -5.41 14.45 -13.35
C PRO A 38 -5.90 15.64 -14.18
N ASP A 39 -7.14 16.08 -14.00
CA ASP A 39 -7.74 17.14 -14.81
C ASP A 39 -7.20 18.51 -14.36
N ALA A 40 -7.16 18.78 -13.05
CA ALA A 40 -6.54 19.98 -12.49
C ALA A 40 -5.05 20.07 -12.82
N PHE A 41 -4.32 18.94 -12.80
CA PHE A 41 -2.93 18.90 -13.23
C PHE A 41 -2.77 19.16 -14.73
N HIS A 42 -3.63 18.58 -15.57
CA HIS A 42 -3.65 18.86 -17.01
C HIS A 42 -3.88 20.34 -17.30
N HIS A 43 -4.83 20.99 -16.61
CA HIS A 43 -5.11 22.42 -16.79
C HIS A 43 -3.90 23.29 -16.42
N ASP A 44 -3.26 23.05 -15.26
CA ASP A 44 -2.06 23.80 -14.87
C ASP A 44 -0.92 23.63 -15.90
N ILE A 45 -0.67 22.41 -16.39
CA ILE A 45 0.35 22.15 -17.43
C ILE A 45 -0.02 22.79 -18.77
N PHE A 46 -1.30 22.76 -19.15
CA PHE A 46 -1.78 23.39 -20.38
C PHE A 46 -1.58 24.90 -20.35
N GLU A 47 -1.95 25.58 -19.24
CA GLU A 47 -1.71 27.02 -19.06
C GLU A 47 -0.22 27.36 -19.12
N ILE A 48 0.62 26.64 -18.35
CA ILE A 48 2.08 26.84 -18.34
C ILE A 48 2.70 26.61 -19.74
N SER A 49 2.15 25.70 -20.55
CA SER A 49 2.64 25.46 -21.91
C SER A 49 2.38 26.60 -22.89
N HIS A 50 1.42 27.50 -22.60
CA HIS A 50 1.18 28.73 -23.37
C HIS A 50 2.00 29.92 -22.85
N GLU A 51 2.39 29.93 -21.57
CA GLU A 51 3.23 30.96 -20.97
C GLU A 51 4.73 30.75 -21.28
N ALA A 52 5.19 29.50 -21.27
CA ALA A 52 6.61 29.16 -21.42
C ALA A 52 7.10 29.24 -22.87
N ASN A 53 8.19 29.98 -23.08
CA ASN A 53 8.89 30.13 -24.36
C ASN A 53 10.03 29.12 -24.54
N SER A 54 10.35 28.34 -23.50
CA SER A 54 11.40 27.31 -23.52
C SER A 54 11.13 26.18 -22.55
N ALA A 55 11.74 25.01 -22.77
CA ALA A 55 11.64 23.87 -21.85
C ALA A 55 12.15 24.20 -20.43
N THR A 56 13.20 25.02 -20.31
CA THR A 56 13.74 25.47 -19.02
C THR A 56 12.73 26.34 -18.27
N GLU A 57 12.08 27.27 -18.96
CA GLU A 57 11.03 28.14 -18.41
C GLU A 57 9.80 27.32 -18.02
N PHE A 58 9.37 26.38 -18.86
CA PHE A 58 8.29 25.43 -18.57
C PHE A 58 8.54 24.65 -17.27
N HIS A 59 9.74 24.07 -17.10
CA HIS A 59 10.08 23.34 -15.88
C HIS A 59 10.15 24.25 -14.64
N HIS A 60 10.60 25.49 -14.80
CA HIS A 60 10.61 26.47 -13.71
C HIS A 60 9.19 26.86 -13.28
N LEU A 61 8.32 27.21 -14.22
CA LEU A 61 6.91 27.54 -13.99
C LEU A 61 6.15 26.36 -13.39
N ALA A 62 6.31 25.14 -13.94
CA ALA A 62 5.68 23.93 -13.41
C ALA A 62 6.12 23.59 -11.98
N ASN A 63 7.41 23.79 -11.65
CA ASN A 63 7.88 23.61 -10.27
C ASN A 63 7.31 24.68 -9.32
N ASN A 64 7.22 25.94 -9.76
CA ASN A 64 6.62 27.01 -8.96
C ASN A 64 5.12 26.75 -8.72
N ARG A 65 4.40 26.33 -9.76
CA ARG A 65 2.98 25.94 -9.66
C ARG A 65 2.77 24.76 -8.71
N ARG A 66 3.64 23.74 -8.77
CA ARG A 66 3.64 22.63 -7.79
C ARG A 66 3.76 23.11 -6.35
N GLN A 67 4.67 24.06 -6.07
CA GLN A 67 4.83 24.62 -4.72
C GLN A 67 3.61 25.45 -4.30
N GLN A 68 3.04 26.23 -5.23
CA GLN A 68 1.81 26.98 -4.99
C GLN A 68 0.63 26.05 -4.65
N ARG A 69 0.43 24.97 -5.41
CA ARG A 69 -0.64 23.98 -5.14
C ARG A 69 -0.47 23.28 -3.79
N LEU A 70 0.77 22.95 -3.41
CA LEU A 70 1.06 22.42 -2.08
C LEU A 70 0.68 23.42 -0.97
N HIS A 71 0.96 24.71 -1.14
CA HIS A 71 0.57 25.74 -0.17
C HIS A 71 -0.96 25.89 -0.11
N GLU A 72 -1.61 26.12 -1.26
CA GLU A 72 -3.07 26.26 -1.38
C GLU A 72 -3.84 25.11 -0.70
N LEU A 73 -3.41 23.86 -0.92
CA LEU A 73 -4.05 22.67 -0.36
C LEU A 73 -3.78 22.47 1.13
N ASN A 74 -2.56 22.76 1.61
CA ASN A 74 -2.26 22.66 3.05
C ASN A 74 -3.01 23.74 3.84
N ASP A 75 -3.06 24.98 3.36
CA ASP A 75 -3.79 26.08 4.00
C ASP A 75 -5.30 25.79 4.08
N ALA A 76 -5.88 25.28 2.98
CA ALA A 76 -7.28 24.87 2.94
C ALA A 76 -7.57 23.70 3.90
N LEU A 77 -6.66 22.72 3.98
CA LEU A 77 -6.78 21.58 4.89
C LEU A 77 -6.62 22.00 6.36
N GLU A 78 -5.66 22.87 6.69
CA GLU A 78 -5.46 23.40 8.04
C GLU A 78 -6.70 24.17 8.49
N SER A 79 -7.18 25.12 7.68
CA SER A 79 -8.40 25.90 7.93
C SER A 79 -9.62 25.00 8.20
N ALA A 80 -9.88 24.02 7.31
CA ALA A 80 -10.97 23.07 7.49
C ALA A 80 -10.79 22.19 8.73
N SER A 81 -9.56 21.77 9.05
CA SER A 81 -9.27 20.95 10.22
C SER A 81 -9.55 21.68 11.54
N LEU A 82 -9.22 22.97 11.63
CA LEU A 82 -9.45 23.80 12.81
C LEU A 82 -10.95 23.92 13.10
N GLU A 83 -11.77 24.22 12.09
CA GLU A 83 -13.22 24.30 12.23
C GLU A 83 -13.85 22.97 12.66
N ILE A 84 -13.43 21.85 12.06
CA ILE A 84 -13.93 20.51 12.42
C ILE A 84 -13.51 20.12 13.86
N ILE A 85 -12.28 20.41 14.26
CA ILE A 85 -11.78 20.12 15.61
C ILE A 85 -12.50 21.00 16.64
N ALA A 86 -12.75 22.27 16.34
CA ALA A 86 -13.42 23.20 17.24
C ALA A 86 -14.94 22.97 17.35
N ASN A 87 -15.58 22.45 16.29
CA ASN A 87 -17.02 22.23 16.25
C ASN A 87 -17.39 20.75 15.94
N PRO A 88 -17.53 19.91 16.99
CA PRO A 88 -17.92 18.50 16.82
C PRO A 88 -19.30 18.26 16.19
N SER A 89 -20.14 19.28 16.00
CA SER A 89 -21.44 19.11 15.33
C SER A 89 -21.36 19.05 13.81
N LEU A 90 -20.21 19.42 13.21
CA LEU A 90 -19.96 19.34 11.76
C LEU A 90 -19.77 17.90 11.25
N ILE A 91 -19.47 16.95 12.15
CA ILE A 91 -19.30 15.53 11.84
C ILE A 91 -20.14 14.72 12.83
N SER A 92 -20.68 13.58 12.40
CA SER A 92 -21.38 12.66 13.31
C SER A 92 -20.46 12.19 14.46
N SER A 93 -21.03 12.14 15.68
CA SER A 93 -20.27 12.05 16.94
C SER A 93 -19.17 10.97 17.01
N PRO A 94 -19.34 9.74 16.46
CA PRO A 94 -18.25 8.75 16.43
C PRO A 94 -17.12 9.12 15.46
N GLN A 95 -17.46 9.57 14.25
CA GLN A 95 -16.50 9.87 13.18
C GLN A 95 -15.61 11.09 13.51
N TRP A 96 -16.11 12.02 14.34
CA TRP A 96 -15.33 13.18 14.79
C TRP A 96 -14.02 12.80 15.47
N GLN A 97 -14.01 11.75 16.32
CA GLN A 97 -12.77 11.29 16.97
C GLN A 97 -11.73 10.80 15.97
N HIS A 98 -12.18 10.15 14.89
CA HIS A 98 -11.30 9.72 13.80
C HIS A 98 -10.81 10.89 12.94
N ALA A 99 -11.64 11.92 12.72
CA ALA A 99 -11.22 13.16 12.06
C ALA A 99 -10.12 13.88 12.85
N VAL A 100 -10.29 14.04 14.17
CA VAL A 100 -9.27 14.62 15.06
C VAL A 100 -7.95 13.83 14.99
N GLN A 101 -8.01 12.50 14.95
CA GLN A 101 -6.82 11.65 14.84
C GLN A 101 -6.14 11.76 13.46
N LEU A 102 -6.92 11.86 12.38
CA LEU A 102 -6.43 12.12 11.03
C LEU A 102 -5.66 13.45 10.99
N PHE A 103 -6.29 14.57 11.36
CA PHE A 103 -5.64 15.88 11.29
C PHE A 103 -4.40 16.01 12.19
N ARG A 104 -4.38 15.33 13.34
CA ARG A 104 -3.21 15.34 14.25
C ARG A 104 -2.02 14.51 13.76
N THR A 105 -2.25 13.45 13.00
CA THR A 105 -1.17 12.54 12.58
C THR A 105 -0.80 12.65 11.11
N ASN A 106 -1.71 13.19 10.28
CA ASN A 106 -1.63 13.22 8.82
C ASN A 106 -1.13 11.90 8.19
N SER A 107 -1.51 10.77 8.80
CA SER A 107 -1.00 9.45 8.44
C SER A 107 -1.99 8.70 7.55
N PHE A 108 -1.48 7.93 6.60
CA PHE A 108 -2.30 7.08 5.73
C PHE A 108 -3.16 6.09 6.54
N ASP A 109 -2.61 5.54 7.64
CA ASP A 109 -3.34 4.71 8.61
C ASP A 109 -4.56 5.44 9.21
N SER A 110 -4.40 6.70 9.65
CA SER A 110 -5.51 7.47 10.20
C SER A 110 -6.52 7.92 9.14
N LEU A 111 -6.07 8.15 7.90
CA LEU A 111 -6.95 8.44 6.76
C LEU A 111 -7.83 7.23 6.41
N VAL A 112 -7.23 6.03 6.33
CA VAL A 112 -7.96 4.77 6.12
C VAL A 112 -8.93 4.52 7.28
N ARG A 113 -8.50 4.72 8.53
CA ARG A 113 -9.37 4.57 9.73
C ARG A 113 -10.56 5.54 9.70
N TYR A 114 -10.36 6.78 9.28
CA TYR A 114 -11.42 7.77 9.15
C TYR A 114 -12.47 7.32 8.12
N PHE A 115 -12.07 6.96 6.90
CA PHE A 115 -13.04 6.49 5.90
C PHE A 115 -13.69 5.16 6.27
N ALA A 116 -12.95 4.23 6.89
CA ALA A 116 -13.50 2.96 7.37
C ALA A 116 -14.58 3.16 8.44
N SER A 117 -14.53 4.24 9.24
CA SER A 117 -15.54 4.53 10.26
C SER A 117 -16.91 4.96 9.73
N TYR A 118 -17.07 5.11 8.41
CA TYR A 118 -18.36 5.27 7.75
C TYR A 118 -18.97 3.95 7.26
N LEU A 119 -18.22 2.85 7.30
CA LEU A 119 -18.68 1.53 6.84
C LEU A 119 -19.35 0.74 7.98
N PRO A 120 -20.39 -0.06 7.68
CA PRO A 120 -20.98 -0.95 8.68
C PRO A 120 -19.99 -1.98 9.21
N THR A 121 -20.07 -2.32 10.50
CA THR A 121 -19.15 -3.28 11.16
C THR A 121 -19.33 -4.72 10.66
N ASP A 122 -20.50 -5.04 10.12
CA ASP A 122 -20.88 -6.30 9.48
C ASP A 122 -20.53 -6.35 7.97
N HIS A 123 -19.93 -5.30 7.43
CA HIS A 123 -19.55 -5.23 6.02
C HIS A 123 -18.34 -6.13 5.71
N LEU A 124 -18.35 -6.78 4.55
CA LEU A 124 -17.30 -7.70 4.06
C LEU A 124 -15.88 -7.09 3.99
N TRP A 125 -15.75 -5.77 4.14
CA TRP A 125 -14.45 -5.08 4.16
C TRP A 125 -13.72 -5.24 5.50
N HIS A 126 -14.40 -5.70 6.56
CA HIS A 126 -13.77 -6.05 7.83
C HIS A 126 -13.15 -7.47 7.75
N PRO A 127 -11.83 -7.65 7.99
CA PRO A 127 -11.18 -8.96 7.89
C PRO A 127 -11.79 -10.05 8.80
N LEU A 128 -12.46 -9.63 9.88
CA LEU A 128 -13.15 -10.52 10.83
C LEU A 128 -14.33 -11.27 10.19
N CYS A 129 -14.97 -10.72 9.14
CA CYS A 129 -16.05 -11.41 8.42
C CYS A 129 -15.56 -12.63 7.62
N HIS A 130 -14.29 -12.65 7.21
CA HIS A 130 -13.70 -13.77 6.46
C HIS A 130 -13.13 -14.89 7.36
N ALA A 131 -13.01 -14.67 8.67
CA ALA A 131 -12.53 -15.69 9.61
C ALA A 131 -13.55 -16.81 9.89
N SER A 132 -14.82 -16.61 9.55
CA SER A 132 -15.91 -17.57 9.78
C SER A 132 -16.06 -18.60 8.66
N THR A 133 -14.95 -19.25 8.25
CA THR A 133 -15.03 -20.56 7.60
C THR A 133 -14.65 -21.63 8.63
N PRO A 134 -15.60 -22.41 9.15
CA PRO A 134 -15.27 -23.54 10.01
C PRO A 134 -14.59 -24.62 9.16
N VAL A 135 -13.26 -24.63 9.15
CA VAL A 135 -12.47 -25.78 8.71
C VAL A 135 -12.78 -26.91 9.68
N THR A 136 -13.80 -27.69 9.34
CA THR A 136 -14.17 -28.90 10.08
C THR A 136 -13.19 -30.00 9.71
N SER A 137 -11.99 -29.90 10.27
CA SER A 137 -11.04 -31.01 10.35
C SER A 137 -11.59 -32.07 11.29
N SER A 138 -12.39 -32.98 10.74
CA SER A 138 -12.86 -34.20 11.39
C SER A 138 -12.61 -35.35 10.43
N THR A 139 -11.39 -35.87 10.44
CA THR A 139 -11.03 -37.10 11.19
C THR A 139 -11.60 -38.35 10.52
N GLU A 140 -10.70 -39.15 9.94
CA GLU A 140 -11.00 -40.47 9.41
C GLU A 140 -11.68 -41.35 10.46
N LEU A 141 -12.88 -41.84 10.14
CA LEU A 141 -13.46 -43.01 10.78
C LEU A 141 -14.01 -43.92 9.68
N MET A 142 -13.16 -44.82 9.19
CA MET A 142 -13.55 -45.94 8.34
C MET A 142 -14.43 -46.92 9.15
N PRO A 143 -15.68 -47.20 8.73
CA PRO A 143 -16.42 -48.34 9.25
C PRO A 143 -15.93 -49.62 8.55
N HIS A 144 -15.53 -50.61 9.33
CA HIS A 144 -15.17 -51.94 8.85
C HIS A 144 -16.36 -52.58 8.08
N LEU A 145 -16.11 -53.06 6.86
CA LEU A 145 -17.00 -54.02 6.17
C LEU A 145 -16.42 -55.45 6.31
N PRO A 146 -17.25 -56.50 6.36
CA PRO A 146 -16.78 -57.88 6.27
C PRO A 146 -16.58 -58.34 4.82
N ASP A 147 -15.63 -59.25 4.60
CA ASP A 147 -15.34 -59.85 3.30
C ASP A 147 -16.53 -60.63 2.70
N LYS A 148 -16.74 -60.51 1.38
CA LYS A 148 -16.41 -61.60 0.43
C LYS A 148 -16.70 -61.31 -1.06
N GLU A 149 -15.68 -61.63 -1.86
CA GLU A 149 -15.69 -62.25 -3.20
C GLU A 149 -16.26 -61.53 -4.45
N TYR A 150 -15.51 -61.72 -5.55
CA TYR A 150 -15.90 -61.58 -6.97
C TYR A 150 -16.02 -60.14 -7.53
N GLU A 151 -15.51 -59.76 -8.71
CA GLU A 151 -14.89 -60.54 -9.79
C GLU A 151 -13.67 -59.84 -10.45
N ARG A 152 -12.82 -60.68 -11.05
CA ARG A 152 -11.70 -60.40 -11.93
C ARG A 152 -12.12 -59.79 -13.28
N THR A 153 -11.60 -58.60 -13.61
CA THR A 153 -11.26 -58.26 -15.01
C THR A 153 -9.89 -57.59 -15.11
N ARG A 154 -8.95 -58.27 -15.76
CA ARG A 154 -7.70 -57.69 -16.26
C ARG A 154 -7.97 -56.99 -17.59
N THR A 155 -7.32 -55.86 -17.85
CA THR A 155 -6.64 -55.61 -19.16
C THR A 155 -5.65 -54.43 -19.10
N TYR A 156 -4.37 -54.77 -19.23
CA TYR A 156 -3.32 -54.07 -20.00
C TYR A 156 -3.03 -52.56 -19.83
N ASP A 157 -1.97 -52.31 -19.05
CA ASP A 157 -0.80 -51.44 -19.34
C ASP A 157 -0.04 -51.95 -20.63
N PRO A 158 1.07 -51.37 -21.19
CA PRO A 158 1.86 -50.19 -20.77
C PRO A 158 2.48 -49.28 -21.88
N SER A 159 3.28 -48.30 -21.42
CA SER A 159 4.48 -47.72 -22.09
C SER A 159 4.27 -46.58 -23.13
N ALA A 160 5.22 -45.65 -23.38
CA ALA A 160 6.55 -45.42 -22.79
C ALA A 160 7.06 -43.96 -23.01
N ASN A 161 8.06 -43.55 -22.21
CA ASN A 161 9.13 -42.55 -22.45
C ASN A 161 8.75 -41.10 -22.87
N SER A 162 9.15 -40.03 -22.18
CA SER A 162 10.49 -39.61 -21.69
C SER A 162 11.47 -39.20 -22.80
N ILE A 163 11.80 -37.90 -22.87
CA ILE A 163 13.10 -37.31 -23.27
C ILE A 163 13.21 -35.90 -22.66
N ARG A 164 14.44 -35.49 -22.29
CA ARG A 164 14.81 -34.23 -21.58
C ARG A 164 15.48 -33.21 -22.54
N PRO A 165 15.81 -31.97 -22.10
CA PRO A 165 16.09 -30.84 -22.99
C PRO A 165 17.54 -30.75 -23.51
N THR A 166 17.76 -29.91 -24.52
CA THR A 166 19.07 -29.56 -25.09
C THR A 166 19.50 -28.12 -24.73
N ASN A 167 20.78 -27.97 -24.38
CA ASN A 167 21.46 -26.69 -24.08
C ASN A 167 22.38 -26.25 -25.22
N GLY A 168 22.66 -24.94 -25.30
CA GLY A 168 23.83 -24.35 -26.00
C GLY A 168 23.49 -23.26 -27.04
N ALA A 169 24.38 -22.31 -27.37
CA ALA A 169 25.68 -21.95 -26.76
C ALA A 169 26.11 -20.51 -27.15
N ARG A 170 27.24 -20.08 -26.58
CA ARG A 170 27.79 -18.71 -26.42
C ARG A 170 28.79 -18.26 -27.50
N THR A 171 28.74 -16.99 -27.95
CA THR A 171 29.83 -16.21 -28.61
C THR A 171 29.59 -14.69 -28.49
N GLY A 172 30.58 -13.77 -28.43
CA GLY A 172 32.02 -14.01 -28.23
C GLY A 172 33.02 -12.83 -28.38
N THR A 173 32.69 -11.67 -28.98
CA THR A 173 33.70 -10.78 -29.62
C THR A 173 34.08 -9.47 -28.90
N LYS A 174 35.39 -9.19 -28.82
CA LYS A 174 35.99 -7.89 -28.42
C LYS A 174 36.24 -6.98 -29.63
N ARG A 175 36.29 -5.65 -29.43
CA ARG A 175 37.20 -4.73 -30.14
C ARG A 175 37.56 -3.52 -29.26
N LYS A 176 38.67 -2.83 -29.60
CA LYS A 176 39.40 -1.86 -28.75
C LYS A 176 40.01 -0.76 -29.64
N ARG A 177 40.30 0.42 -29.04
CA ARG A 177 40.94 1.63 -29.62
C ARG A 177 39.98 2.52 -30.42
N SER A 178 40.20 3.84 -30.48
CA SER A 178 41.31 4.65 -29.90
C SER A 178 40.90 5.48 -28.70
#